data_AF-A0A967PYX5-F1
#
_entry.id   AF-A0A967PYX5-F1
#
_cell.length_a   1.000
_cell.length_b   1.000
_cell.length_c   1.000
_cell.angle_alpha   90.00
_cell.angle_beta   90.00
_cell.angle_gamma   90.00
#
_symmetry.space_group_name_H-M   'P 1'
#
loop_
_entity.id
_entity.type
_entity.pdbx_description
1 polymer ?
#
loop_
_entity_poly.entity_id
_entity_poly.type
_entity_poly.pdbx_seq_one_letter_code
_entity_poly.pdbx_strand_id
1 'polypeptide(L)' 'GVLLKDPTAPYAAGRRGSAWRKVKPVHTLDLVVLAAEWGSGRRRGWLSNLHLGAYDPDADDWVMLGKTFKGLTDEMLAW' A
#
# COMPACT_ATOMS: atom_id res chain seq x y z
N GLY A 1 -14.78 -7.72 -5.54
CA GLY A 1 -13.84 -7.90 -6.66
C GLY A 1 -14.02 -9.28 -7.27
N VAL A 2 -13.55 -9.50 -8.49
CA VAL A 2 -13.76 -10.72 -9.27
C VAL A 2 -12.45 -11.43 -9.60
N LEU A 3 -12.54 -12.69 -10.06
CA LEU A 3 -11.42 -13.43 -10.61
C LEU A 3 -11.70 -13.67 -12.09
N LEU A 4 -10.84 -13.13 -12.97
CA LEU A 4 -10.89 -13.39 -14.40
C LEU A 4 -10.04 -14.63 -14.68
N LYS A 5 -10.62 -15.66 -15.30
CA LYS A 5 -9.92 -16.88 -15.70
C LYS A 5 -10.01 -17.03 -17.21
N ASP A 6 -8.88 -17.32 -17.85
CA ASP A 6 -8.85 -17.78 -19.24
C ASP A 6 -9.49 -19.19 -19.31
N PRO A 7 -10.57 -19.38 -20.09
CA PRO A 7 -11.26 -20.67 -20.18
C PRO A 7 -10.44 -21.74 -20.91
N THR A 8 -9.41 -21.34 -21.69
CA THR A 8 -8.56 -22.25 -22.47
C THR A 8 -7.26 -22.62 -21.74
N ALA A 9 -6.92 -21.91 -20.66
CA ALA A 9 -5.67 -22.14 -19.95
C ALA A 9 -5.72 -23.39 -19.06
N PRO A 10 -4.68 -24.25 -19.09
CA PRO A 10 -4.57 -25.38 -18.17
C PRO A 10 -4.30 -24.90 -16.74
N TYR A 11 -4.58 -25.76 -15.77
CA TYR A 11 -4.26 -25.49 -14.37
C TYR A 11 -2.73 -25.60 -14.14
N ALA A 12 -2.11 -24.52 -13.66
CA ALA A 12 -0.67 -24.47 -13.38
C ALA A 12 -0.41 -24.38 -11.86
N ALA A 13 -0.24 -25.54 -11.21
CA ALA A 13 -0.05 -25.63 -9.77
C ALA A 13 1.18 -24.83 -9.29
N GLY A 14 1.00 -24.04 -8.22
CA GLY A 14 2.06 -23.23 -7.61
C GLY A 14 2.54 -22.03 -8.44
N ARG A 15 2.12 -21.90 -9.70
CA ARG A 15 2.61 -20.85 -10.59
C ARG A 15 1.75 -19.60 -10.49
N ARG A 16 2.40 -18.45 -10.30
CA ARG A 16 1.76 -17.14 -10.45
C ARG A 16 1.85 -16.71 -11.93
N GLY A 17 0.71 -16.68 -12.61
CA GLY A 17 0.61 -16.29 -14.02
C GLY A 17 -0.56 -15.33 -14.28
N SER A 18 -0.69 -14.87 -15.52
CA SER A 18 -1.75 -13.95 -15.96
C SER A 18 -3.08 -14.63 -16.29
N ALA A 19 -3.09 -15.95 -16.50
CA ALA A 19 -4.28 -16.72 -16.84
C ALA A 19 -5.42 -16.55 -15.82
N TRP A 20 -5.07 -16.33 -14.54
CA TRP A 20 -6.02 -16.11 -13.45
C TRP A 20 -5.70 -14.75 -12.81
N ARG A 21 -6.49 -13.72 -13.13
CA ARG A 21 -6.24 -12.35 -12.69
C ARG A 21 -7.26 -11.91 -11.63
N LYS A 22 -6.78 -11.60 -10.43
CA LYS A 22 -7.60 -10.99 -9.37
C LYS A 22 -7.84 -9.54 -9.73
N VAL A 23 -9.11 -9.15 -9.87
CA VAL A 23 -9.53 -7.76 -10.07
C VAL A 23 -10.26 -7.31 -8.81
N LYS A 24 -9.74 -6.28 -8.15
CA LYS A 24 -10.29 -5.75 -6.90
C LYS A 24 -10.64 -4.27 -7.11
N PRO A 25 -11.79 -3.81 -6.60
CA PRO A 25 -12.01 -2.37 -6.49
C PRO A 25 -10.90 -1.76 -5.62
N VAL A 26 -10.55 -0.52 -5.92
CA VAL A 26 -9.54 0.25 -5.20
C VAL A 26 -10.22 1.47 -4.61
N HIS A 27 -9.94 1.74 -3.34
CA HIS A 27 -10.35 2.95 -2.66
C HIS A 27 -9.09 3.73 -2.30
N THR A 28 -9.12 5.03 -2.54
CA THR A 28 -8.04 5.96 -2.20
C THR A 28 -8.56 6.91 -1.13
N LEU A 29 -7.67 7.32 -0.24
CA LEU A 29 -7.93 8.26 0.83
C LEU A 29 -6.81 9.28 0.85
N ASP A 30 -7.17 10.54 1.08
CA ASP A 30 -6.23 11.60 1.38
C ASP A 30 -6.05 11.66 2.89
N LEU A 31 -4.82 11.44 3.35
CA LEU A 31 -4.47 11.29 4.76
C LEU A 31 -3.25 12.14 5.09
N VAL A 32 -3.16 12.60 6.33
CA VAL A 32 -2.00 13.36 6.81
C VAL A 32 -0.90 12.42 7.31
N VAL A 33 0.37 12.79 7.11
CA VAL A 33 1.50 12.10 7.75
C VAL A 33 1.63 12.59 9.19
N LEU A 34 1.33 11.73 10.15
CA LEU A 34 1.42 12.05 11.58
C LEU A 34 2.83 11.83 12.14
N ALA A 35 3.52 10.82 11.61
CA ALA A 35 4.88 10.47 12.02
C ALA A 35 5.60 9.70 10.91
N ALA A 36 6.93 9.64 10.98
CA ALA A 36 7.75 8.83 10.10
C ALA A 36 8.81 8.05 10.89
N GLU A 37 9.12 6.85 10.44
CA GLU A 37 10.19 6.02 10.99
C GLU A 37 11.29 5.79 9.96
N TRP A 38 12.51 5.59 10.46
CA TRP A 38 13.65 5.17 9.65
C TRP A 38 13.41 3.78 9.04
N GLY A 39 13.72 3.66 7.75
CA GLY A 39 13.68 2.41 7.03
C GLY A 39 14.77 1.44 7.48
N SER A 40 14.59 0.18 7.15
CA SER A 40 15.56 -0.89 7.37
C SER A 40 16.02 -1.50 6.04
N GLY A 41 17.09 -2.30 6.08
CA GLY A 41 17.66 -2.95 4.89
C GLY A 41 18.04 -1.95 3.80
N ARG A 42 17.47 -2.10 2.60
CA ARG A 42 17.78 -1.23 1.44
C ARG A 42 17.48 0.25 1.66
N ARG A 43 16.54 0.57 2.56
CA ARG A 43 16.10 1.94 2.87
C ARG A 43 16.63 2.44 4.21
N ARG A 44 17.70 1.83 4.73
CA ARG A 44 18.34 2.28 5.96
C ARG A 44 18.83 3.72 5.78
N GLY A 45 18.51 4.58 6.76
CA GLY A 45 18.88 5.99 6.73
C GLY A 45 17.90 6.90 6.00
N TRP A 46 16.75 6.38 5.54
CA TRP A 46 15.65 7.17 4.96
C TRP A 46 14.38 7.08 5.81
N LEU A 47 13.58 8.15 5.86
CA LEU A 47 12.26 8.13 6.50
C LEU A 47 11.23 7.51 5.55
N SER A 48 11.16 6.17 5.52
CA SER A 48 10.38 5.43 4.50
C SER A 48 9.07 4.81 5.01
N ASN A 49 8.83 4.90 6.31
CA ASN A 49 7.74 4.23 7.02
C ASN A 49 6.80 5.31 7.59
N LEU A 50 5.71 5.61 6.88
CA LEU A 50 4.85 6.75 7.18
C LEU A 50 3.60 6.31 7.94
N HIS A 51 3.30 6.98 9.06
CA HIS A 51 2.07 6.83 9.82
C HIS A 51 1.04 7.82 9.30
N LEU A 52 -0.15 7.32 8.95
CA LEU A 52 -1.21 8.08 8.30
C LEU A 52 -2.40 8.28 9.24
N GLY A 53 -2.85 9.53 9.33
CA GLY A 53 -4.01 9.94 10.12
C GLY A 53 -5.15 10.46 9.27
N ALA A 54 -6.38 10.24 9.71
CA ALA A 54 -7.56 10.97 9.26
C ALA A 54 -8.03 11.92 10.36
N TYR A 55 -8.62 13.05 9.97
CA TYR A 55 -9.21 13.99 10.91
C TYR A 55 -10.58 13.50 11.36
N ASP A 56 -10.81 13.49 12.67
CA ASP A 56 -12.10 13.22 13.30
C ASP A 56 -12.72 14.56 13.74
N PRO A 57 -13.78 15.05 13.06
CA PRO A 57 -14.40 16.32 13.39
C PRO A 57 -15.21 16.28 14.71
N ASP A 58 -15.63 15.10 15.17
CA ASP A 58 -16.42 14.97 16.41
C ASP A 58 -15.51 15.05 17.64
N ALA A 59 -14.28 14.55 17.51
CA ALA A 59 -13.25 14.60 18.55
C ALA A 59 -12.32 15.84 18.44
N ASP A 60 -12.38 16.57 17.32
CA ASP A 60 -11.44 17.63 16.95
C ASP A 60 -9.96 17.17 17.04
N ASP A 61 -9.68 15.95 16.57
CA ASP A 61 -8.35 15.32 16.66
C ASP A 61 -8.04 14.40 15.47
N TRP A 62 -6.80 13.92 15.39
CA TRP A 62 -6.33 13.01 14.35
C TRP A 62 -6.31 11.56 14.84
N VAL A 63 -6.95 10.68 14.08
CA VAL A 63 -6.98 9.24 14.35
C VAL A 63 -5.99 8.52 13.45
N MET A 64 -5.02 7.80 14.05
CA MET A 64 -4.07 6.98 13.31
C MET A 64 -4.77 5.77 12.68
N LEU A 65 -4.81 5.70 11.35
CA LEU A 65 -5.50 4.64 10.61
C LEU A 65 -4.56 3.52 10.16
N GLY A 66 -3.30 3.84 9.88
CA GLY A 66 -2.34 2.84 9.51
C GLY A 66 -1.01 3.39 9.05
N LYS A 67 -0.21 2.48 8.49
CA LYS A 67 1.16 2.76 8.07
C LYS A 67 1.38 2.33 6.63
N THR A 68 2.03 3.18 5.83
CA THR A 68 2.45 2.84 4.47
C THR A 68 3.96 2.91 4.31
N PHE A 69 4.49 1.98 3.50
CA PHE A 69 5.91 1.87 3.16
C PHE A 69 6.12 1.38 1.72
N LYS A 70 5.03 1.17 0.98
CA LYS A 70 5.02 0.69 -0.41
C LYS A 70 4.34 1.72 -1.30
N GLY A 71 4.71 1.75 -2.58
CA GLY A 71 4.22 2.74 -3.55
C GLY A 71 5.01 4.06 -3.55
N LEU A 72 5.95 4.23 -2.62
CA LEU A 72 6.87 5.38 -2.58
C LEU A 72 8.10 5.07 -3.43
N THR A 73 8.45 5.97 -4.36
CA THR A 73 9.68 5.84 -5.15
C THR A 73 10.90 6.22 -4.29
N ASP A 74 12.07 5.80 -4.73
CA ASP A 74 13.30 6.12 -4.00
C ASP A 74 13.67 7.61 -4.15
N GLU A 75 13.35 8.25 -5.29
CA GLU A 75 13.47 9.70 -5.50
C GLU A 75 12.62 10.51 -4.51
N MET A 76 11.37 10.09 -4.27
CA MET A 76 10.49 10.73 -3.28
C MET A 76 11.05 10.68 -1.84
N LEU A 77 11.90 9.69 -1.54
CA LEU A 77 12.43 9.44 -0.20
C LEU A 77 13.84 10.02 0.01
N ALA A 78 14.50 10.50 -1.05
CA ALA A 78 15.87 10.99 -1.04
C ALA A 78 16.00 12.48 -0.64
N TRP A 79 15.03 12.97 0.13
CA TRP A 79 14.87 14.36 0.57
C TRP A 79 16.15 14.97 1.15
#